data_AF-A0A4Y9T2B1-F1
#
_entry.id   AF-A0A4Y9T2B1-F1
#
_cell.length_a   1.000
_cell.length_b   1.000
_cell.length_c   1.000
_cell.angle_alpha   90.00
_cell.angle_beta   90.00
_cell.angle_gamma   90.00
#
_symmetry.space_group_name_H-M   'P 1'
#
loop_
_entity.id
_entity.type
_entity.pdbx_description
1 polymer ?
#
loop_
_entity_poly.entity_id
_entity_poly.type
_entity_poly.pdbx_seq_one_letter_code
_entity_poly.pdbx_strand_id
1 'polypeptide(L)'
;YLTYAEVNDHLPEDISDPEQVEDIIRMINDMGINVFEVAPDKDSLMLADADTDEAAAEEAAAALAAVETDIGRTTDPVRMYMREMGTVELLTREGEIEIAKRIEEGIREVMGAIAHFPGTVDHILSEYTRVTS
;
A
#
# COMPACT_ATOMS: atom_id res chain seq x y z
N TYR A 1 1.01 28.40 -18.14
CA TYR A 1 0.51 27.17 -18.79
C TYR A 1 1.67 26.22 -19.00
N LEU A 2 1.41 24.92 -19.06
CA LEU A 2 2.37 23.86 -19.42
C LEU A 2 1.75 22.95 -20.48
N THR A 3 2.56 22.34 -21.32
CA THR A 3 2.08 21.30 -22.25
C THR A 3 2.38 19.90 -21.73
N TYR A 4 1.58 18.91 -22.15
CA TYR A 4 1.81 17.51 -21.78
C TYR A 4 3.23 17.02 -22.15
N ALA A 5 3.76 17.49 -23.28
CA ALA A 5 5.12 17.17 -23.73
C ALA A 5 6.18 17.74 -22.77
N GLU A 6 6.02 18.99 -22.33
CA GLU A 6 6.96 19.63 -21.39
C GLU A 6 6.94 18.98 -20.00
N VAL A 7 5.77 18.55 -19.53
CA VAL A 7 5.65 17.79 -18.27
C VAL A 7 6.37 16.45 -18.38
N ASN A 8 6.16 15.73 -19.49
CA ASN A 8 6.77 14.44 -19.71
C ASN A 8 8.30 14.51 -19.93
N ASP A 9 8.80 15.56 -20.58
CA ASP A 9 10.23 15.77 -20.82
C ASP A 9 11.02 16.16 -19.55
N HIS A 10 10.31 16.68 -18.53
CA HIS A 10 10.89 17.07 -17.25
C HIS A 10 10.63 16.06 -16.12
N LEU A 11 9.95 14.94 -16.42
CA LEU A 11 9.75 13.87 -15.46
C LEU A 11 11.03 13.03 -15.31
N PRO A 12 11.41 12.63 -14.08
CA PRO A 12 12.50 11.68 -13.87
C PRO A 12 12.23 10.34 -14.57
N GLU A 13 13.25 9.68 -15.12
CA GLU A 13 13.12 8.39 -15.83
C GLU A 13 12.49 7.28 -14.96
N ASP A 14 12.56 7.41 -13.63
CA ASP A 14 11.98 6.50 -12.65
C ASP A 14 10.43 6.60 -12.54
N ILE A 15 9.83 7.67 -13.07
CA ILE A 15 8.37 7.90 -13.09
C ILE A 15 7.87 7.61 -14.51
N SER A 16 7.57 6.34 -14.78
CA SER A 16 7.03 5.89 -16.08
C SER A 16 5.59 5.37 -15.99
N ASP A 17 5.00 5.37 -14.79
CA ASP A 17 3.65 4.85 -14.54
C ASP A 17 2.60 5.90 -14.94
N PRO A 18 1.68 5.59 -15.88
CA PRO A 18 0.63 6.53 -16.31
C PRO A 18 -0.20 7.12 -15.17
N GLU A 19 -0.43 6.37 -14.08
CA GLU A 19 -1.19 6.87 -12.92
C GLU A 19 -0.41 7.95 -12.16
N GLN A 20 0.91 7.77 -12.01
CA GLN A 20 1.77 8.77 -11.36
C GLN A 20 1.88 10.04 -12.19
N VAL A 21 1.87 9.91 -13.53
CA VAL A 21 1.85 11.06 -14.44
C VAL A 21 0.54 11.82 -14.31
N GLU A 22 -0.60 11.13 -14.22
CA GLU A 22 -1.91 11.76 -14.04
C GLU A 22 -2.04 12.47 -12.69
N ASP A 23 -1.52 11.87 -11.61
CA ASP A 23 -1.45 12.51 -10.30
C ASP A 23 -0.61 13.80 -10.33
N ILE A 24 0.55 13.78 -11.02
CA ILE A 24 1.40 14.97 -11.18
C ILE A 24 0.68 16.06 -11.98
N ILE A 25 -0.02 15.70 -13.06
CA ILE A 25 -0.79 16.66 -13.86
C ILE A 25 -1.91 17.27 -13.03
N ARG A 26 -2.59 16.48 -12.20
CA ARG A 26 -3.62 16.97 -11.29
C ARG A 26 -3.06 17.96 -10.27
N MET A 27 -1.91 17.63 -9.67
CA MET A 27 -1.23 18.51 -8.71
C MET A 27 -0.77 19.83 -9.34
N ILE A 28 -0.28 19.80 -10.58
CA ILE A 28 0.12 21.02 -11.33
C ILE A 28 -1.09 21.91 -11.63
N ASN A 29 -2.24 21.33 -11.96
CA ASN A 29 -3.48 22.09 -12.15
C ASN A 29 -3.97 22.71 -10.82
N ASP A 30 -3.85 22.00 -9.69
CA ASP A 30 -4.20 22.52 -8.36
C ASP A 30 -3.31 23.71 -7.93
N MET A 31 -2.09 23.81 -8.48
CA MET A 31 -1.20 24.99 -8.33
C MET A 31 -1.59 26.18 -9.22
N GLY A 32 -2.70 26.09 -9.96
CA GLY A 32 -3.17 27.14 -10.86
C GLY A 32 -2.44 27.19 -12.21
N ILE A 33 -1.61 26.18 -12.53
CA ILE A 33 -0.95 26.09 -13.83
C ILE A 33 -1.73 25.13 -14.71
N ASN A 34 -2.53 25.69 -15.62
CA ASN A 34 -3.29 24.88 -16.57
C ASN A 34 -2.36 24.10 -17.52
N VAL A 35 -2.55 22.78 -17.55
CA VAL A 35 -1.86 21.85 -18.45
C VAL A 35 -2.71 21.62 -19.70
N PHE A 36 -2.14 21.83 -20.88
CA PHE A 36 -2.83 21.66 -22.16
C PHE A 36 -2.16 20.58 -23.02
N GLU A 37 -2.93 19.86 -23.84
CA GLU A 37 -2.35 18.93 -24.84
C GLU A 37 -1.58 19.68 -25.94
N VAL A 38 -2.03 20.88 -26.29
CA VAL A 38 -1.41 21.76 -27.30
C VAL A 38 -1.35 23.17 -26.73
N ALA A 39 -0.26 23.89 -27.02
CA ALA A 39 -0.07 25.25 -26.54
C ALA A 39 -1.30 26.14 -26.86
N PRO A 40 -1.96 26.72 -25.86
CA PRO A 40 -3.14 27.56 -26.05
C PRO A 40 -2.77 28.88 -26.73
N ASP A 41 -3.75 29.47 -27.42
CA ASP A 41 -3.63 30.79 -28.04
C ASP A 41 -3.67 31.93 -27.00
N LYS A 42 -3.15 33.10 -27.37
CA LYS A 42 -2.98 34.22 -26.43
C LYS A 42 -4.29 34.72 -25.82
N ASP A 43 -5.41 34.59 -26.53
CA ASP A 43 -6.72 35.04 -26.06
C ASP A 43 -7.32 34.08 -25.02
N SER A 44 -7.02 32.77 -25.07
CA SER A 44 -7.47 31.80 -24.06
C SER A 44 -6.65 31.87 -22.77
N LEU A 45 -5.38 32.28 -22.84
CA LEU A 45 -4.53 32.49 -21.67
C LEU A 45 -4.99 33.67 -20.80
N MET A 46 -5.49 34.75 -21.39
CA MET A 46 -5.96 35.92 -20.64
C MET A 46 -7.25 35.66 -19.85
N LEU A 47 -8.04 34.64 -20.20
CA LEU A 47 -9.25 34.26 -19.45
C LEU A 47 -8.93 33.38 -18.23
N ALA A 48 -7.81 32.65 -18.27
CA ALA A 48 -7.46 31.65 -17.27
C ALA A 48 -6.69 32.21 -16.06
N ASP A 49 -6.02 33.36 -16.21
CA ASP A 49 -5.27 34.06 -15.14
C ASP A 49 -6.16 34.73 -14.07
N ALA A 50 -7.49 34.66 -14.20
CA ALA A 50 -8.43 35.30 -13.28
C ALA A 50 -8.84 34.43 -12.08
N ASP A 51 -8.50 33.13 -12.06
CA ASP A 51 -9.02 32.14 -11.12
C ASP A 51 -7.95 31.48 -10.20
N THR A 52 -6.71 31.98 -10.18
CA THR A 52 -5.64 31.36 -9.37
C THR A 52 -5.64 31.89 -7.92
N ASP A 53 -6.16 31.09 -6.99
CA ASP A 53 -6.12 31.35 -5.55
C ASP A 53 -4.72 31.00 -4.99
N GLU A 54 -3.95 32.03 -4.63
CA GLU A 54 -2.55 31.94 -4.17
C GLU A 54 -2.41 31.05 -2.91
N ALA A 55 -3.47 30.92 -2.11
CA ALA A 55 -3.50 30.04 -0.94
C ALA A 55 -3.56 28.54 -1.30
N ALA A 56 -4.24 28.18 -2.39
CA ALA A 56 -4.33 26.80 -2.86
C ALA A 56 -3.00 26.31 -3.44
N ALA A 57 -2.25 27.21 -4.10
CA ALA A 57 -0.94 26.90 -4.66
C ALA A 57 0.11 26.62 -3.58
N GLU A 58 0.07 27.32 -2.44
CA GLU A 58 0.98 27.11 -1.32
C GLU A 58 0.69 25.80 -0.58
N GLU A 59 -0.59 25.43 -0.43
CA GLU A 59 -1.01 24.14 0.14
C GLU A 59 -0.62 22.95 -0.75
N ALA A 60 -0.78 23.08 -2.07
CA ALA A 60 -0.36 22.06 -3.04
C ALA A 60 1.17 21.86 -3.05
N ALA A 61 1.95 22.93 -2.98
CA ALA A 61 3.41 22.85 -2.89
C ALA A 61 3.88 22.13 -1.61
N ALA A 62 3.20 22.37 -0.48
CA ALA A 62 3.48 21.67 0.77
C ALA A 62 3.13 20.18 0.71
N ALA A 63 2.03 19.82 0.03
CA ALA A 63 1.66 18.42 -0.20
C ALA A 63 2.68 17.69 -1.09
N LEU A 64 3.19 18.36 -2.14
CA LEU A 64 4.19 17.80 -3.05
C LEU A 64 5.52 17.50 -2.32
N ALA A 65 5.97 18.42 -1.46
CA ALA A 65 7.17 18.23 -0.66
C ALA A 65 7.03 17.06 0.35
N ALA A 66 5.81 16.82 0.87
CA ALA A 66 5.54 15.67 1.72
C ALA A 66 5.54 14.35 0.94
N VAL A 67 5.04 14.34 -0.30
CA VAL A 67 5.06 13.18 -1.21
C VAL A 67 6.49 12.82 -1.64
N GLU A 68 7.37 13.82 -1.85
CA GLU A 68 8.78 13.61 -2.20
C GLU A 68 9.56 12.89 -1.09
N THR A 69 9.15 13.04 0.18
CA THR A 69 9.72 12.29 1.30
C THR A 69 9.17 10.86 1.46
N ASP A 70 8.09 10.50 0.75
CA ASP A 70 7.34 9.26 0.94
C ASP A 70 6.92 8.61 -0.39
N ILE A 71 7.88 8.55 -1.34
CA ILE A 71 7.79 7.96 -2.71
C ILE A 71 7.31 6.47 -2.72
N GLY A 72 7.00 5.88 -1.57
CA GLY A 72 6.51 4.51 -1.42
C GLY A 72 5.04 4.36 -1.01
N ARG A 73 4.28 5.44 -0.80
CA ARG A 73 2.84 5.36 -0.47
C ARG A 73 2.02 5.08 -1.71
N THR A 74 1.98 3.82 -2.12
CA THR A 74 0.93 3.36 -3.03
C THR A 74 -0.39 3.23 -2.27
N THR A 75 -1.48 3.75 -2.84
CA THR A 75 -2.84 3.49 -2.38
C THR A 75 -3.41 2.19 -2.94
N ASP A 76 -2.66 1.51 -3.81
CA ASP A 76 -3.06 0.22 -4.38
C ASP A 76 -2.89 -0.90 -3.34
N PRO A 77 -3.98 -1.59 -2.95
CA PRO A 77 -3.93 -2.59 -1.89
C PRO A 77 -3.08 -3.81 -2.25
N VAL A 78 -2.93 -4.13 -3.54
CA VAL A 78 -2.09 -5.25 -4.00
C VAL A 78 -0.63 -4.89 -3.86
N ARG A 79 -0.23 -3.68 -4.26
CA ARG A 79 1.13 -3.17 -4.15
C ARG A 79 1.53 -2.97 -2.69
N MET A 80 0.59 -2.55 -1.83
CA MET A 80 0.77 -2.56 -0.37
C MET A 80 1.08 -3.98 0.14
N TYR A 81 0.27 -4.98 -0.25
CA TYR A 81 0.47 -6.37 0.18
C TYR A 81 1.80 -6.94 -0.31
N MET A 82 2.17 -6.73 -1.58
CA MET A 82 3.42 -7.25 -2.15
C MET A 82 4.65 -6.63 -1.47
N ARG A 83 4.58 -5.33 -1.13
CA ARG A 83 5.63 -4.66 -0.37
C ARG A 83 5.78 -5.28 1.01
N GLU A 84 4.69 -5.44 1.75
CA GLU A 84 4.70 -6.02 3.10
C GLU A 84 5.16 -7.47 3.08
N MET A 85 4.63 -8.29 2.16
CA MET A 85 5.02 -9.69 1.99
C MET A 85 6.50 -9.84 1.62
N GLY A 86 7.06 -8.88 0.85
CA GLY A 86 8.46 -8.85 0.48
C GLY A 86 9.43 -8.45 1.61
N THR A 87 8.93 -7.95 2.74
CA THR A 87 9.78 -7.67 3.92
C THR A 87 10.21 -8.93 4.65
N VAL A 88 9.47 -10.03 4.46
CA VAL A 88 9.74 -11.32 5.11
C VAL A 88 10.57 -12.18 4.16
N GLU A 89 11.75 -12.60 4.62
CA GLU A 89 12.63 -13.46 3.83
C GLU A 89 12.04 -14.86 3.63
N LEU A 90 12.36 -15.48 2.50
CA LEU A 90 11.97 -16.87 2.24
C LEU A 90 12.68 -17.82 3.19
N LEU A 91 11.96 -18.85 3.63
CA LEU A 91 12.52 -19.89 4.49
C LEU A 91 13.46 -20.82 3.72
N THR A 92 14.52 -21.25 4.38
CA THR A 92 15.29 -22.42 3.93
C THR A 92 14.54 -23.70 4.32
N ARG A 93 14.87 -24.80 3.66
CA ARG A 93 14.32 -26.12 4.01
C ARG A 93 14.54 -26.46 5.49
N GLU A 94 15.72 -26.13 6.03
CA GLU A 94 16.03 -26.33 7.44
C GLU A 94 15.14 -25.46 8.35
N GLY A 95 14.90 -24.20 7.97
CA GLY A 95 14.01 -23.29 8.68
C GLY A 95 12.56 -23.77 8.71
N GLU A 96 12.06 -24.31 7.59
CA GLU A 96 10.73 -24.93 7.54
C GLU A 96 10.61 -26.12 8.51
N ILE A 97 11.64 -26.98 8.55
CA ILE A 97 11.68 -28.13 9.47
C ILE A 97 11.69 -27.68 10.93
N GLU A 98 12.43 -26.63 11.26
CA GLU A 98 12.49 -26.08 12.61
C GLU A 98 11.13 -25.54 13.06
N ILE A 99 10.45 -24.78 12.19
CA ILE A 99 9.10 -24.27 12.44
C ILE A 99 8.13 -25.43 12.66
N ALA A 100 8.18 -26.47 11.82
CA ALA A 100 7.33 -27.65 11.97
C ALA A 100 7.54 -28.33 13.33
N LYS A 101 8.79 -28.52 13.75
CA LYS A 101 9.10 -29.11 15.07
C LYS A 101 8.56 -28.27 16.22
N ARG A 102 8.71 -26.94 16.15
CA ARG A 102 8.17 -26.01 17.16
C ARG A 102 6.64 -26.07 17.25
N ILE A 103 5.96 -26.20 16.11
CA ILE A 103 4.51 -26.37 16.07
C ILE A 103 4.12 -27.71 16.72
N GLU A 104 4.78 -28.82 16.36
CA GLU A 104 4.52 -30.13 16.96
C GLU A 104 4.75 -30.16 18.48
N GLU A 105 5.83 -29.51 18.94
CA GLU A 105 6.14 -29.37 20.36
C GLU A 105 5.05 -28.58 21.09
N GLY A 106 4.64 -27.43 20.55
CA GLY A 106 3.55 -26.64 21.12
C GLY A 106 2.23 -27.41 21.18
N ILE A 107 1.90 -28.18 20.14
CA ILE A 107 0.71 -29.05 20.15
C ILE A 107 0.84 -30.12 21.26
N ARG A 108 2.02 -30.72 21.44
CA ARG A 108 2.27 -31.72 22.49
C ARG A 108 2.14 -31.12 23.89
N GLU A 109 2.63 -29.90 24.10
CA GLU A 109 2.48 -29.17 25.36
C GLU A 109 1.02 -28.88 25.67
N VAL A 110 0.25 -28.40 24.68
CA VAL A 110 -1.19 -28.14 24.83
C VAL A 110 -1.95 -29.43 25.13
N MET A 111 -1.67 -30.53 24.41
CA MET A 111 -2.26 -31.84 24.70
C MET A 111 -1.92 -32.30 26.12
N GLY A 112 -0.68 -32.11 26.56
CA GLY A 112 -0.25 -32.39 27.93
C GLY A 112 -1.03 -31.58 28.96
N ALA A 113 -1.18 -30.28 28.76
CA ALA A 113 -1.94 -29.41 29.66
C ALA A 113 -3.42 -29.83 29.74
N ILE A 114 -4.05 -30.12 28.60
CA ILE A 114 -5.44 -30.57 28.51
C ILE A 114 -5.64 -31.91 29.24
N ALA A 115 -4.70 -32.85 29.09
CA ALA A 115 -4.75 -34.15 29.76
C ALA A 115 -4.65 -34.06 31.29
N HIS A 116 -3.96 -33.04 31.82
CA HIS A 116 -3.85 -32.81 33.27
C HIS A 116 -4.98 -31.93 33.82
N PHE A 117 -5.83 -31.35 32.97
CA PHE A 117 -6.97 -30.56 33.42
C PHE A 117 -8.07 -31.49 33.97
N PRO A 118 -8.54 -31.27 35.22
CA PRO A 118 -9.56 -32.11 35.82
C PRO A 118 -10.86 -32.16 35.00
N GLY A 119 -11.42 -33.35 34.84
CA GLY A 119 -12.69 -33.56 34.12
C GLY A 119 -12.57 -33.64 32.60
N THR A 120 -11.43 -33.30 31.99
CA THR A 120 -11.24 -33.47 30.53
C THR A 120 -11.39 -34.93 30.10
N VAL A 121 -10.70 -35.85 30.80
CA VAL A 121 -10.71 -37.28 30.46
C VAL A 121 -12.13 -37.84 30.60
N ASP A 122 -12.81 -37.50 31.68
CA ASP A 122 -14.19 -37.91 31.92
C ASP A 122 -15.13 -37.39 30.82
N HIS A 123 -14.94 -36.14 30.39
CA HIS A 123 -15.71 -35.56 29.30
C HIS A 123 -15.48 -36.33 27.99
N ILE A 124 -14.22 -36.62 27.62
CA ILE A 124 -13.90 -37.39 26.41
C ILE A 124 -14.53 -38.80 26.46
N LEU A 125 -14.47 -39.48 27.61
CA LEU A 125 -15.09 -40.81 27.79
C LEU A 125 -16.62 -40.76 27.67
N SER A 126 -17.24 -39.71 28.20
CA SER A 126 -18.67 -39.46 28.07
C SER A 126 -19.07 -39.26 26.61
N GLU A 127 -18.30 -38.46 25.86
CA GLU A 127 -18.54 -38.20 24.44
C GLU A 127 -18.40 -39.49 23.60
N TYR A 128 -17.35 -40.28 23.84
CA TYR A 128 -17.16 -41.57 23.17
C TYR A 128 -18.35 -42.50 23.42
N THR A 129 -18.75 -42.64 24.69
CA THR A 129 -19.88 -43.48 25.09
C THR A 129 -21.17 -43.07 24.37
N ARG A 130 -21.44 -41.76 24.29
CA ARG A 130 -22.61 -41.21 23.58
C ARG A 130 -22.63 -41.55 22.09
N VAL A 131 -21.48 -41.62 21.44
CA VAL A 131 -21.37 -41.95 20.00
C VAL A 131 -21.49 -43.45 19.76
N THR A 132 -21.04 -44.27 20.70
CA THR A 132 -21.01 -45.74 20.54
C THR A 132 -22.25 -46.48 21.07
N SER A 133 -23.12 -45.83 21.84
CA SER A 133 -24.40 -46.41 22.32
C SER A 133 -25.52 -46.19 21.31
#